data_AF-A0A2P4SJ91-F1
#
_entry.id   AF-A0A2P4SJ91-F1
#
_cell.length_a   1.000
_cell.length_b   1.000
_cell.length_c   1.000
_cell.angle_alpha   90.00
_cell.angle_beta   90.00
_cell.angle_gamma   90.00
#
_symmetry.space_group_name_H-M   'P 1'
#
loop_
_entity.id
_entity.type
_entity.pdbx_description
1 polymer ?
#
loop_
_entity_poly.entity_id
_entity_poly.type
_entity_poly.pdbx_seq_one_letter_code
_entity_poly.pdbx_strand_id
1 'polypeptide(L)'
;MERQRAGSKGTATVLAVLLSSFLQATGVEALHGSPVAENGSWASEEAQDNASMEHAFFSLDYQHVQVPFEITLWIMLASLAKIAFHLYNKLPSVVPESCLLIFVGLIMGGIIYGLNDKSPPVMDSDIFFLYLLPPIVLDAGYFMPSRPFFENIGTILLYAVVGTIWNVFGIGFSLYGICQVRAFGLRDVSLLHNLLFGSLIAAVDPVAVLAVFEEIHVNEKLHILVFGESLLNDAVTVVLYKLFRSFCEMPAIKTVDVFAGVGKFFVVGIGGVLVGLTFGMTSAFTTRFTKDIRVIEPLFVFLYSYLSYLTAEMFHLSGIVA
;
A
#
# COMPACT_ATOMS: atom_id res chain seq x y z
N MET A 1 -21.80 -15.66 -5.70
CA MET A 1 -22.77 -14.58 -5.39
C MET A 1 -23.13 -14.49 -3.90
N GLU A 2 -23.34 -15.60 -3.17
CA GLU A 2 -23.60 -15.53 -1.72
C GLU A 2 -22.40 -15.09 -0.85
N ARG A 3 -21.15 -15.37 -1.26
CA ARG A 3 -19.94 -14.94 -0.53
C ARG A 3 -19.67 -13.43 -0.61
N GLN A 4 -20.04 -12.75 -1.69
CA GLN A 4 -19.94 -11.28 -1.80
C GLN A 4 -21.02 -10.56 -0.96
N ARG A 5 -22.21 -11.16 -0.84
CA ARG A 5 -23.32 -10.62 -0.04
C ARG A 5 -23.06 -10.66 1.48
N ALA A 6 -22.27 -11.63 1.94
CA ALA A 6 -21.88 -11.74 3.34
C ALA A 6 -20.87 -10.66 3.74
N GLY A 7 -19.91 -10.33 2.86
CA GLY A 7 -18.90 -9.33 3.19
C GLY A 7 -19.40 -7.89 3.17
N SER A 8 -20.42 -7.62 2.36
CA SER A 8 -21.14 -6.33 2.35
C SER A 8 -21.80 -5.96 3.67
N LYS A 9 -22.13 -6.94 4.52
CA LYS A 9 -22.86 -6.69 5.77
C LYS A 9 -21.93 -6.32 6.91
N GLY A 10 -20.71 -6.83 6.92
CA GLY A 10 -19.81 -6.67 8.05
C GLY A 10 -19.03 -5.35 8.01
N THR A 11 -18.57 -4.90 6.84
CA THR A 11 -18.01 -3.55 6.68
C THR A 11 -19.08 -2.47 6.92
N ALA A 12 -20.32 -2.70 6.49
CA ALA A 12 -21.46 -1.85 6.82
C ALA A 12 -21.78 -1.86 8.33
N THR A 13 -21.55 -2.96 9.04
CA THR A 13 -21.72 -3.05 10.49
C THR A 13 -20.61 -2.31 11.23
N VAL A 14 -19.35 -2.44 10.80
CA VAL A 14 -18.23 -1.65 11.33
C VAL A 14 -18.44 -0.16 11.06
N LEU A 15 -18.92 0.20 9.86
CA LEU A 15 -19.32 1.56 9.55
C LEU A 15 -20.46 2.03 10.45
N ALA A 16 -21.50 1.21 10.64
CA ALA A 16 -22.63 1.54 11.49
C ALA A 16 -22.24 1.67 12.97
N VAL A 17 -21.26 0.89 13.45
CA VAL A 17 -20.70 0.99 14.80
C VAL A 17 -19.80 2.22 14.95
N LEU A 18 -18.99 2.56 13.94
CA LEU A 18 -18.19 3.78 13.94
C LEU A 18 -19.07 5.02 13.80
N LEU A 19 -20.09 4.98 12.93
CA LEU A 19 -21.09 6.03 12.76
C LEU A 19 -21.97 6.17 13.99
N SER A 20 -22.40 5.08 14.64
CA SER A 20 -23.16 5.16 15.89
C SER A 20 -22.31 5.71 17.02
N SER A 21 -21.05 5.28 17.14
CA SER A 21 -20.11 5.83 18.13
C SER A 21 -19.82 7.32 17.89
N PHE A 22 -19.75 7.75 16.62
CA PHE A 22 -19.56 9.14 16.23
C PHE A 22 -20.83 9.98 16.44
N LEU A 23 -22.00 9.48 16.07
CA LEU A 23 -23.31 10.10 16.30
C LEU A 23 -23.58 10.27 17.80
N GLN A 24 -23.22 9.27 18.60
CA GLN A 24 -23.34 9.27 20.05
C GLN A 24 -22.33 10.22 20.71
N ALA A 25 -21.16 10.45 20.09
CA ALA A 25 -20.23 11.50 20.48
C ALA A 25 -20.71 12.92 20.08
N THR A 26 -21.53 13.05 19.03
CA THR A 26 -22.08 14.33 18.56
C THR A 26 -23.46 14.69 19.15
N GLY A 27 -24.06 13.82 19.98
CA GLY A 27 -25.28 14.12 20.73
C GLY A 27 -26.56 14.25 19.90
N VAL A 28 -26.66 13.57 18.75
CA VAL A 28 -27.87 13.58 17.92
C VAL A 28 -28.70 12.31 18.19
N GLU A 29 -29.66 12.39 19.11
CA GLU A 29 -30.66 11.34 19.33
C GLU A 29 -31.70 11.35 18.20
N ALA A 30 -31.74 10.29 17.39
CA ALA A 30 -32.84 10.05 16.46
C ALA A 30 -34.03 9.41 17.20
N LEU A 31 -35.17 10.09 17.16
CA LEU A 31 -36.45 9.74 17.79
C LEU A 31 -36.89 8.29 17.51
N HIS A 32 -36.91 7.47 18.56
CA HIS A 32 -37.50 6.14 18.58
C HIS A 32 -39.00 6.25 18.92
N GLY A 33 -39.89 5.98 17.97
CA GLY A 33 -41.33 5.86 18.22
C GLY A 33 -41.69 4.47 18.77
N SER A 34 -42.35 4.45 19.92
CA SER A 34 -42.81 3.25 20.66
C SER A 34 -44.01 2.53 20.01
N PRO A 35 -44.27 1.24 20.33
CA PRO A 35 -45.32 0.45 19.71
C PRO A 35 -46.68 0.65 20.39
N VAL A 36 -47.76 0.66 19.62
CA VAL A 36 -49.14 0.53 20.13
C VAL A 36 -49.76 -0.73 19.54
N ALA A 37 -50.35 -1.54 20.42
CA ALA A 37 -51.03 -2.79 20.13
C ALA A 37 -52.53 -2.57 19.85
N GLU A 38 -53.12 -3.34 18.93
CA GLU A 38 -54.51 -3.82 19.07
C GLU A 38 -54.81 -5.03 18.15
N ASN A 39 -55.71 -5.89 18.64
CA ASN A 39 -56.05 -7.26 18.22
C ASN A 39 -56.91 -7.37 16.93
N GLY A 40 -56.90 -8.55 16.29
CA GLY A 40 -58.12 -9.11 15.67
C GLY A 40 -58.04 -9.80 14.30
N SER A 41 -57.58 -11.06 14.27
CA SER A 41 -58.23 -12.26 13.68
C SER A 41 -58.78 -12.34 12.21
N TRP A 42 -58.24 -13.33 11.48
CA TRP A 42 -58.79 -14.20 10.39
C TRP A 42 -58.99 -13.68 8.94
N ALA A 43 -58.07 -14.14 8.08
CA ALA A 43 -58.25 -14.76 6.75
C ALA A 43 -59.42 -14.36 5.83
N SER A 44 -59.09 -13.83 4.65
CA SER A 44 -59.58 -14.31 3.34
C SER A 44 -58.83 -13.62 2.19
N GLU A 45 -58.72 -14.35 1.08
CA GLU A 45 -57.96 -14.07 -0.13
C GLU A 45 -58.46 -12.86 -0.94
N GLU A 46 -57.62 -12.51 -1.92
CA GLU A 46 -57.88 -11.69 -3.13
C GLU A 46 -57.59 -10.17 -3.04
N ALA A 47 -56.40 -9.84 -3.57
CA ALA A 47 -56.18 -8.85 -4.62
C ALA A 47 -56.87 -7.48 -4.46
N GLN A 48 -56.08 -6.45 -4.12
CA GLN A 48 -55.67 -5.41 -5.06
C GLN A 48 -54.96 -4.27 -4.33
N ASP A 49 -53.75 -4.00 -4.80
CA ASP A 49 -53.25 -2.67 -5.17
C ASP A 49 -53.44 -1.50 -4.19
N ASN A 50 -52.32 -0.86 -3.88
CA ASN A 50 -52.15 0.37 -3.08
C ASN A 50 -51.99 0.24 -1.57
N ALA A 51 -50.79 -0.17 -1.13
CA ALA A 51 -50.21 0.42 0.08
C ALA A 51 -48.68 0.32 0.05
N SER A 52 -48.04 1.48 0.21
CA SER A 52 -46.59 1.71 0.31
C SER A 52 -45.76 1.37 -0.94
N MET A 53 -45.99 2.13 -2.01
CA MET A 53 -44.87 2.74 -2.70
C MET A 53 -44.21 3.73 -1.73
N GLU A 54 -43.54 3.21 -0.69
CA GLU A 54 -42.46 3.96 -0.05
C GLU A 54 -41.41 4.08 -1.14
N HIS A 55 -41.44 5.22 -1.82
CA HIS A 55 -40.32 5.69 -2.59
C HIS A 55 -39.13 5.74 -1.62
N ALA A 56 -38.38 4.64 -1.52
CA ALA A 56 -37.01 4.69 -1.04
C ALA A 56 -36.24 5.50 -2.08
N PHE A 57 -36.31 6.84 -1.97
CA PHE A 57 -35.59 7.80 -2.81
C PHE A 57 -34.07 7.56 -2.76
N PHE A 58 -33.59 6.75 -1.82
CA PHE A 58 -32.21 6.34 -1.64
C PHE A 58 -32.07 4.84 -1.91
N SER A 59 -31.46 4.49 -3.05
CA SER A 59 -30.90 3.16 -3.27
C SER A 59 -29.42 3.19 -2.89
N LEU A 60 -29.01 2.27 -2.02
CA LEU A 60 -27.64 2.20 -1.50
C LEU A 60 -26.89 1.10 -2.26
N ASP A 61 -26.15 1.48 -3.30
CA ASP A 61 -25.30 0.57 -4.07
C ASP A 61 -23.86 0.55 -3.56
N TYR A 62 -23.67 -0.04 -2.38
CA TYR A 62 -22.35 -0.15 -1.75
C TYR A 62 -21.40 -1.03 -2.55
N GLN A 63 -21.91 -2.07 -3.21
CA GLN A 63 -21.08 -3.05 -3.93
C GLN A 63 -20.32 -2.40 -5.10
N HIS A 64 -20.94 -1.43 -5.77
CA HIS A 64 -20.29 -0.70 -6.86
C HIS A 64 -19.09 0.15 -6.39
N VAL A 65 -19.19 0.76 -5.22
CA VAL A 65 -18.18 1.71 -4.69
C VAL A 65 -17.32 1.13 -3.58
N GLN A 66 -17.46 -0.16 -3.26
CA GLN A 66 -16.85 -0.79 -2.10
C GLN A 66 -15.33 -0.55 -2.05
N VAL A 67 -14.62 -0.87 -3.13
CA VAL A 67 -13.15 -0.75 -3.22
C VAL A 67 -12.68 0.69 -3.02
N PRO A 68 -13.08 1.70 -3.82
CA PRO A 68 -12.61 3.07 -3.62
C PRO A 68 -13.07 3.66 -2.28
N PHE A 69 -14.25 3.29 -1.80
CA PHE A 69 -14.76 3.75 -0.51
C PHE A 69 -13.92 3.23 0.66
N GLU A 70 -13.61 1.94 0.67
CA GLU A 70 -12.76 1.34 1.71
C GLU A 70 -11.36 1.93 1.69
N ILE A 71 -10.72 2.07 0.52
CA ILE A 71 -9.40 2.71 0.40
C ILE A 71 -9.42 4.13 0.99
N THR A 72 -10.45 4.91 0.64
CA THR A 72 -10.62 6.29 1.14
C THR A 72 -10.77 6.31 2.66
N LEU A 73 -11.54 5.39 3.22
CA LEU A 73 -11.73 5.27 4.66
C LEU A 73 -10.42 4.90 5.38
N TRP A 74 -9.64 3.97 4.83
CA TRP A 74 -8.34 3.59 5.38
C TRP A 74 -7.34 4.74 5.36
N ILE A 75 -7.25 5.47 4.24
CA ILE A 75 -6.39 6.67 4.12
C ILE A 75 -6.85 7.75 5.11
N MET A 76 -8.17 7.98 5.22
CA MET A 76 -8.74 8.94 6.15
C MET A 76 -8.41 8.56 7.60
N LEU A 77 -8.58 7.30 7.98
CA LEU A 77 -8.23 6.80 9.31
C LEU A 77 -6.74 7.00 9.62
N ALA A 78 -5.85 6.64 8.69
CA ALA A 78 -4.41 6.85 8.83
C ALA A 78 -4.06 8.34 9.00
N SER A 79 -4.69 9.22 8.23
CA SER A 79 -4.48 10.68 8.32
C SER A 79 -4.96 11.26 9.66
N LEU A 80 -6.14 10.82 10.15
CA LEU A 80 -6.68 11.24 11.45
C LEU A 80 -5.82 10.74 12.61
N ALA A 81 -5.33 9.49 12.54
CA ALA A 81 -4.41 8.93 13.52
C ALA A 81 -3.11 9.75 13.56
N LYS A 82 -2.55 10.11 12.40
CA LYS A 82 -1.36 10.98 12.32
C LYS A 82 -1.60 12.34 12.98
N ILE A 83 -2.74 12.99 12.72
CA ILE A 83 -3.11 14.26 13.37
C ILE A 83 -3.22 14.08 14.88
N ALA A 84 -3.86 13.01 15.35
CA ALA A 84 -4.03 12.73 16.78
C ALA A 84 -2.69 12.53 17.50
N PHE A 85 -1.73 11.85 16.86
CA PHE A 85 -0.39 11.67 17.42
C PHE A 85 0.40 12.98 17.50
N HIS A 86 0.25 13.85 16.49
CA HIS A 86 0.85 15.20 16.55
C HIS A 86 0.22 16.11 17.60
N LEU A 87 -1.08 15.97 17.86
CA LEU A 87 -1.75 16.71 18.94
C LEU A 87 -1.23 16.29 20.33
N TYR A 88 -0.79 15.04 20.47
CA TYR A 88 -0.25 14.50 21.70
C TYR A 88 1.28 14.55 21.71
N ASN A 89 1.84 15.73 22.02
CA ASN A 89 3.29 16.03 22.00
C ASN A 89 4.22 15.07 22.76
N LYS A 90 3.71 14.16 23.60
CA LYS A 90 4.53 13.19 24.36
C LYS A 90 4.64 11.80 23.74
N LEU A 91 3.80 11.43 22.77
CA LEU A 91 3.85 10.09 22.16
C LEU A 91 4.96 9.97 21.09
N PRO A 92 5.07 10.92 20.14
CA PRO A 92 6.07 10.84 19.07
C PRO A 92 7.52 10.90 19.55
N SER A 93 7.77 11.45 20.74
CA SER A 93 9.13 11.55 21.30
C SER A 93 9.67 10.21 21.83
N VAL A 94 8.81 9.21 22.03
CA VAL A 94 9.21 7.90 22.57
C VAL A 94 9.09 6.80 21.51
N VAL A 95 8.10 6.88 20.63
CA VAL A 95 7.80 5.84 19.65
C VAL A 95 7.66 6.45 18.25
N PRO A 96 8.32 5.91 17.21
CA PRO A 96 8.15 6.36 15.83
C PRO A 96 6.69 6.28 15.36
N GLU A 97 6.27 7.23 14.53
CA GLU A 97 4.90 7.33 14.02
C GLU A 97 4.45 6.04 13.30
N SER A 98 5.33 5.43 12.50
CA SER A 98 5.04 4.20 11.77
C SER A 98 4.65 3.04 12.70
N CYS A 99 5.29 2.93 13.85
CA CYS A 99 4.95 1.90 14.85
C CYS A 99 3.56 2.14 15.42
N LEU A 100 3.21 3.38 15.75
CA LEU A 100 1.89 3.74 16.27
C LEU A 100 0.79 3.45 15.25
N LEU A 101 1.02 3.74 13.97
CA LEU A 101 0.09 3.43 12.88
C LEU A 101 -0.12 1.91 12.72
N ILE A 102 0.94 1.11 12.85
CA ILE A 102 0.82 -0.37 12.86
C ILE A 102 -0.03 -0.84 14.03
N PHE A 103 0.15 -0.29 15.24
CA PHE A 103 -0.69 -0.63 16.39
C PHE A 103 -2.16 -0.27 16.17
N VAL A 104 -2.46 0.90 15.59
CA VAL A 104 -3.83 1.28 15.22
C VAL A 104 -4.42 0.29 14.22
N GLY A 105 -3.64 -0.08 13.19
CA GLY A 105 -4.04 -1.09 12.21
C GLY A 105 -4.31 -2.47 12.85
N LEU A 106 -3.46 -2.89 13.80
CA LEU A 106 -3.63 -4.16 14.53
C LEU A 106 -4.87 -4.16 15.42
N ILE A 107 -5.12 -3.06 16.15
CA ILE A 107 -6.33 -2.90 16.97
C ILE A 107 -7.57 -2.96 16.09
N MET A 108 -7.58 -2.23 14.97
CA MET A 108 -8.69 -2.22 14.04
C MET A 108 -8.92 -3.60 13.41
N GLY A 109 -7.85 -4.28 12.97
CA GLY A 109 -7.92 -5.64 12.46
C GLY A 109 -8.43 -6.64 13.51
N GLY A 110 -8.02 -6.47 14.78
CA GLY A 110 -8.51 -7.25 15.91
C GLY A 110 -10.00 -7.05 16.19
N ILE A 111 -10.50 -5.81 16.07
CA ILE A 111 -11.93 -5.49 16.20
C ILE A 111 -12.73 -6.18 15.08
N ILE A 112 -12.27 -6.07 13.84
CA ILE A 112 -12.93 -6.73 12.68
C ILE A 112 -12.97 -8.25 12.88
N TYR A 113 -11.85 -8.84 13.28
CA TYR A 113 -11.77 -10.27 13.58
C TYR A 113 -12.72 -10.67 14.72
N GLY A 114 -12.79 -9.87 15.78
CA GLY A 114 -13.68 -10.09 16.92
C GLY A 114 -15.17 -9.98 16.58
N LEU A 115 -15.52 -9.18 15.58
CA LEU A 115 -16.88 -9.08 15.04
C LEU A 115 -17.25 -10.25 14.09
N ASN A 116 -16.34 -11.23 13.93
CA ASN A 116 -16.52 -12.43 13.12
C ASN A 116 -16.82 -12.15 11.64
N ASP A 117 -16.46 -10.94 11.19
CA ASP A 117 -16.58 -10.52 9.82
C ASP A 117 -15.43 -11.14 9.03
N LYS A 118 -15.74 -12.16 8.22
CA LYS A 118 -14.76 -12.87 7.37
C LYS A 118 -14.47 -12.15 6.06
N SER A 119 -14.82 -10.87 5.96
CA SER A 119 -14.42 -10.04 4.84
C SER A 119 -12.94 -9.72 5.01
N PRO A 120 -12.03 -10.29 4.20
CA PRO A 120 -10.68 -9.78 4.20
C PRO A 120 -10.78 -8.27 3.85
N PRO A 121 -10.14 -7.37 4.62
CA PRO A 121 -10.10 -5.96 4.27
C PRO A 121 -9.58 -5.85 2.84
N VAL A 122 -10.25 -5.04 2.01
CA VAL A 122 -10.20 -5.05 0.53
C VAL A 122 -8.87 -4.54 -0.06
N MET A 123 -7.77 -4.59 0.69
CA MET A 123 -6.44 -4.18 0.24
C MET A 123 -5.71 -5.37 -0.37
N ASP A 124 -6.08 -5.72 -1.61
CA ASP A 124 -5.29 -6.63 -2.43
C ASP A 124 -3.93 -5.98 -2.79
N SER A 125 -2.91 -6.82 -3.01
CA SER A 125 -1.57 -6.36 -3.40
C SER A 125 -1.61 -5.52 -4.67
N ASP A 126 -2.42 -5.92 -5.65
CA ASP A 126 -2.52 -5.23 -6.93
C ASP A 126 -3.14 -3.82 -6.77
N ILE A 127 -4.10 -3.67 -5.85
CA ILE A 127 -4.68 -2.35 -5.54
C ILE A 127 -3.62 -1.43 -4.93
N PHE A 128 -2.82 -1.96 -4.00
CA PHE A 128 -1.73 -1.20 -3.40
C PHE A 128 -0.71 -0.75 -4.46
N PHE A 129 -0.20 -1.67 -5.28
CA PHE A 129 0.80 -1.37 -6.30
C PHE A 129 0.28 -0.46 -7.41
N LEU A 130 -1.00 -0.53 -7.79
CA LEU A 130 -1.53 0.28 -8.90
C LEU A 130 -2.11 1.63 -8.46
N TYR A 131 -2.67 1.74 -7.26
CA TYR A 131 -3.36 2.97 -6.81
C TYR A 131 -2.60 3.75 -5.74
N LEU A 132 -2.07 3.07 -4.71
CA LEU A 132 -1.43 3.75 -3.58
C LEU A 132 0.04 4.05 -3.83
N LEU A 133 0.76 3.12 -4.45
CA LEU A 133 2.21 3.21 -4.60
C LEU A 133 2.68 4.32 -5.57
N PRO A 134 2.06 4.55 -6.75
CA PRO A 134 2.58 5.55 -7.69
C PRO A 134 2.60 6.98 -7.12
N PRO A 135 1.55 7.47 -6.43
CA PRO A 135 1.62 8.77 -5.74
C PRO A 135 2.70 8.86 -4.67
N ILE A 136 2.95 7.77 -3.91
CA ILE A 136 3.97 7.73 -2.85
C ILE A 136 5.38 7.84 -3.46
N VAL A 137 5.65 7.10 -4.53
CA VAL A 137 6.94 7.14 -5.22
C VAL A 137 7.16 8.50 -5.90
N LEU A 138 6.11 9.09 -6.48
CA LEU A 138 6.18 10.43 -7.04
C LEU A 138 6.53 11.48 -5.97
N ASP A 139 5.89 11.43 -4.81
CA ASP A 139 6.18 12.35 -3.71
C ASP A 139 7.66 12.24 -3.28
N ALA A 140 8.13 11.02 -3.05
CA ALA A 140 9.52 10.76 -2.67
C ALA A 140 10.54 11.18 -3.75
N GLY A 141 10.23 10.94 -5.03
CA GLY A 141 11.08 11.33 -6.16
C GLY A 141 11.08 12.84 -6.45
N TYR A 142 9.93 13.50 -6.31
CA TYR A 142 9.77 14.93 -6.60
C TYR A 142 10.45 15.82 -5.56
N PHE A 143 10.39 15.44 -4.28
CA PHE A 143 11.04 16.17 -3.18
C PHE A 143 12.50 15.76 -2.92
N MET A 144 13.06 14.86 -3.73
CA MET A 144 14.45 14.44 -3.62
C MET A 144 15.42 15.60 -3.99
N PRO A 145 16.44 15.88 -3.16
CA PRO A 145 17.46 16.88 -3.50
C PRO A 145 18.37 16.36 -4.62
N SER A 146 18.07 16.78 -5.85
CA SER A 146 18.66 16.24 -7.08
C SER A 146 20.19 16.39 -7.18
N ARG A 147 20.75 17.56 -6.88
CA ARG A 147 22.19 17.82 -7.02
C ARG A 147 23.06 16.90 -6.15
N PRO A 148 22.91 16.85 -4.81
CA PRO A 148 23.74 15.98 -3.97
C PRO A 148 23.50 14.49 -4.23
N PHE A 149 22.31 14.11 -4.70
CA PHE A 149 21.99 12.75 -5.13
C PHE A 149 22.82 12.33 -6.35
N PHE A 150 22.81 13.13 -7.43
CA PHE A 150 23.56 12.81 -8.65
C PHE A 150 25.08 12.90 -8.47
N GLU A 151 25.58 13.76 -7.57
CA GLU A 151 27.00 13.81 -7.21
C GLU A 151 27.50 12.52 -6.53
N ASN A 152 26.61 11.76 -5.87
CA ASN A 152 26.95 10.54 -5.11
C ASN A 152 26.28 9.26 -5.64
N ILE A 153 25.69 9.30 -6.85
CA ILE A 153 24.86 8.22 -7.40
C ILE A 153 25.54 6.86 -7.43
N GLY A 154 26.86 6.81 -7.69
CA GLY A 154 27.62 5.56 -7.74
C GLY A 154 27.64 4.82 -6.40
N THR A 155 27.84 5.56 -5.30
CA THR A 155 27.81 5.00 -3.94
C THR A 155 26.41 4.57 -3.56
N ILE A 156 25.40 5.39 -3.90
CA ILE A 156 23.99 5.09 -3.65
C ILE A 156 23.58 3.79 -4.37
N LEU A 157 23.89 3.66 -5.66
CA LEU A 157 23.59 2.45 -6.44
C LEU A 157 24.31 1.22 -5.90
N LEU A 158 25.55 1.36 -5.42
CA LEU A 158 26.28 0.25 -4.82
C LEU A 158 25.57 -0.26 -3.57
N TYR A 159 25.15 0.63 -2.66
CA TYR A 159 24.40 0.24 -1.47
C TYR A 159 23.00 -0.30 -1.82
N ALA A 160 22.24 0.42 -2.66
CA ALA A 160 20.87 0.06 -3.01
C ALA A 160 20.73 -1.22 -3.83
N VAL A 161 21.69 -1.53 -4.71
CA VAL A 161 21.62 -2.74 -5.55
C VAL A 161 22.41 -3.87 -4.92
N VAL A 162 23.72 -3.67 -4.70
CA VAL A 162 24.59 -4.75 -4.22
C VAL A 162 24.32 -5.04 -2.74
N GLY A 163 24.15 -3.99 -1.93
CA GLY A 163 23.82 -4.13 -0.51
C GLY A 163 22.48 -4.83 -0.30
N THR A 164 21.45 -4.46 -1.05
CA THR A 164 20.15 -5.13 -1.01
C THR A 164 20.20 -6.58 -1.46
N ILE A 165 20.86 -6.88 -2.59
CA ILE A 165 21.02 -8.25 -3.05
C ILE A 165 21.73 -9.09 -1.98
N TRP A 166 22.80 -8.55 -1.40
CA TRP A 166 23.49 -9.19 -0.28
C TRP A 166 22.58 -9.40 0.93
N ASN A 167 21.75 -8.42 1.29
CA ASN A 167 20.80 -8.51 2.39
C ASN A 167 19.74 -9.60 2.15
N VAL A 168 19.14 -9.63 0.96
CA VAL A 168 18.15 -10.63 0.56
C VAL A 168 18.71 -12.06 0.63
N PHE A 169 19.90 -12.27 0.06
CA PHE A 169 20.55 -13.57 0.11
C PHE A 169 21.00 -13.92 1.53
N GLY A 170 21.52 -12.96 2.29
CA GLY A 170 21.92 -13.14 3.69
C GLY A 170 20.75 -13.59 4.56
N ILE A 171 19.62 -12.89 4.50
CA ILE A 171 18.39 -13.24 5.23
C ILE A 171 17.85 -14.59 4.73
N GLY A 172 17.72 -14.79 3.42
CA GLY A 172 17.17 -16.03 2.86
C GLY A 172 18.00 -17.27 3.19
N PHE A 173 19.33 -17.20 3.07
CA PHE A 173 20.22 -18.31 3.40
C PHE A 173 20.31 -18.56 4.90
N SER A 174 20.34 -17.51 5.72
CA SER A 174 20.36 -17.67 7.19
C SER A 174 19.08 -18.32 7.70
N LEU A 175 17.90 -17.89 7.23
CA LEU A 175 16.62 -18.51 7.54
C LEU A 175 16.57 -19.97 7.06
N TYR A 176 17.02 -20.25 5.84
CA TYR A 176 17.11 -21.61 5.34
C TYR A 176 18.04 -22.48 6.21
N GLY A 177 19.17 -21.94 6.66
CA GLY A 177 20.07 -22.62 7.60
C GLY A 177 19.38 -22.99 8.91
N ILE A 178 18.55 -22.09 9.46
CA ILE A 178 17.76 -22.35 10.68
C ILE A 178 16.71 -23.44 10.42
N CYS A 179 16.00 -23.42 9.28
CA CYS A 179 15.01 -24.44 8.92
C CYS A 179 15.61 -25.86 8.83
N GLN A 180 16.90 -25.99 8.53
CA GLN A 180 17.58 -27.30 8.46
C GLN A 180 17.89 -27.90 9.83
N VAL A 181 17.90 -27.09 10.89
CA VAL A 181 18.16 -27.55 12.26
C VAL A 181 16.97 -28.40 12.73
N ARG A 182 17.25 -29.67 13.05
CA ARG A 182 16.23 -30.68 13.45
C ARG A 182 15.35 -30.25 14.62
N ALA A 183 15.84 -29.35 15.49
CA ALA A 183 15.11 -28.88 16.66
C ALA A 183 13.84 -28.07 16.32
N PHE A 184 13.80 -27.43 15.15
CA PHE A 184 12.67 -26.56 14.78
C PHE A 184 11.57 -27.27 13.98
N GLY A 185 11.83 -28.45 13.40
CA GLY A 185 10.82 -29.22 12.66
C GLY A 185 10.29 -28.58 11.37
N LEU A 186 10.93 -27.51 10.86
CA LEU A 186 10.45 -26.69 9.73
C LEU A 186 11.07 -27.09 8.37
N ARG A 187 11.18 -28.39 8.09
CA ARG A 187 11.88 -28.89 6.88
C ARG A 187 11.10 -28.71 5.57
N ASP A 188 9.82 -28.36 5.66
CA ASP A 188 8.94 -28.22 4.50
C ASP A 188 9.14 -26.88 3.77
N VAL A 189 9.88 -25.93 4.38
CA VAL A 189 10.13 -24.61 3.79
C VAL A 189 11.31 -24.69 2.82
N SER A 190 11.00 -24.57 1.52
CA SER A 190 12.02 -24.48 0.46
C SER A 190 12.87 -23.21 0.58
N LEU A 191 14.12 -23.28 0.15
CA LEU A 191 15.04 -22.14 0.04
C LEU A 191 14.40 -20.97 -0.71
N LEU A 192 13.63 -21.25 -1.75
CA LEU A 192 13.00 -20.21 -2.56
C LEU A 192 11.94 -19.42 -1.78
N HIS A 193 11.19 -20.05 -0.88
CA HIS A 193 10.26 -19.36 0.01
C HIS A 193 11.01 -18.45 1.00
N ASN A 194 12.18 -18.88 1.48
CA ASN A 194 13.03 -18.06 2.34
C ASN A 194 13.67 -16.88 1.59
N LEU A 195 14.05 -17.05 0.33
CA LEU A 195 14.55 -15.96 -0.53
C LEU A 195 13.45 -14.97 -0.90
N LEU A 196 12.24 -15.48 -1.19
CA LEU A 196 11.05 -14.65 -1.39
C LEU A 196 10.75 -13.81 -0.14
N PHE A 197 10.75 -14.43 1.04
CA PHE A 197 10.59 -13.73 2.30
C PHE A 197 11.73 -12.73 2.55
N GLY A 198 12.97 -13.11 2.26
CA GLY A 198 14.13 -12.23 2.33
C GLY A 198 13.98 -10.99 1.44
N SER A 199 13.43 -11.12 0.23
CA SER A 199 13.15 -10.00 -0.66
C SER A 199 12.09 -9.04 -0.12
N LEU A 200 11.11 -9.54 0.64
CA LEU A 200 10.07 -8.70 1.26
C LEU A 200 10.61 -7.89 2.44
N ILE A 201 11.53 -8.46 3.23
CA ILE A 201 12.03 -7.84 4.46
C ILE A 201 13.33 -7.04 4.25
N ALA A 202 14.00 -7.21 3.11
CA ALA A 202 15.25 -6.50 2.81
C ALA A 202 15.06 -5.01 2.47
N ALA A 203 13.82 -4.57 2.20
CA ALA A 203 13.50 -3.16 2.01
C ALA A 203 13.75 -2.41 3.32
N VAL A 204 14.48 -1.30 3.25
CA VAL A 204 14.90 -0.50 4.40
C VAL A 204 14.19 0.84 4.34
N ASP A 205 13.32 1.10 5.30
CA ASP A 205 12.70 2.41 5.50
C ASP A 205 13.50 3.21 6.55
N PRO A 206 14.16 4.32 6.17
CA PRO A 206 15.03 5.07 7.06
C PRO A 206 14.30 6.23 7.71
N VAL A 207 12.98 6.40 7.55
CA VAL A 207 12.22 7.60 8.00
C VAL A 207 12.53 7.96 9.45
N ALA A 208 12.54 6.98 10.36
CA ALA A 208 12.87 7.22 11.76
C ALA A 208 14.34 7.64 11.99
N VAL A 209 15.27 7.09 11.21
CA VAL A 209 16.69 7.39 11.30
C VAL A 209 16.99 8.77 10.71
N LEU A 210 16.38 9.11 9.58
CA LEU A 210 16.51 10.42 8.93
C LEU A 210 16.01 11.54 9.84
N ALA A 211 14.87 11.34 10.52
CA ALA A 211 14.33 12.33 11.47
C ALA A 211 15.32 12.64 12.61
N VAL A 212 15.98 11.61 13.16
CA VAL A 212 17.00 11.79 14.20
C VAL A 212 18.27 12.44 13.64
N PHE A 213 18.66 12.10 12.41
CA PHE A 213 19.83 12.67 11.76
C PHE A 213 19.69 14.17 11.48
N GLU A 214 18.48 14.62 11.15
CA GLU A 214 18.18 16.04 10.98
C GLU A 214 18.29 16.79 12.32
N GLU A 215 17.78 16.22 13.42
CA GLU A 215 17.86 16.83 14.76
C GLU A 215 19.31 17.01 15.24
N ILE A 216 20.16 16.00 15.03
CA ILE A 216 21.58 16.05 15.44
C ILE A 216 22.49 16.75 14.41
N HIS A 217 21.92 17.34 13.34
CA HIS A 217 22.64 18.05 12.28
C HIS A 217 23.76 17.22 11.64
N VAL A 218 23.44 15.99 11.22
CA VAL A 218 24.36 15.11 10.49
C VAL A 218 24.75 15.72 9.14
N ASN A 219 25.92 15.33 8.64
CA ASN A 219 26.38 15.67 7.30
C ASN A 219 25.31 15.36 6.23
N GLU A 220 24.94 16.38 5.44
CA GLU A 220 23.98 16.27 4.32
C GLU A 220 24.32 15.12 3.36
N LYS A 221 25.61 14.80 3.20
CA LYS A 221 26.05 13.67 2.38
C LYS A 221 25.59 12.33 2.94
N LEU A 222 25.64 12.13 4.26
CA LEU A 222 25.17 10.89 4.86
C LEU A 222 23.65 10.78 4.76
N HIS A 223 22.94 11.90 4.97
CA HIS A 223 21.50 11.97 4.81
C HIS A 223 21.08 11.56 3.38
N ILE A 224 21.70 12.13 2.34
CA ILE A 224 21.34 11.78 0.95
C ILE A 224 21.73 10.36 0.56
N LEU A 225 22.83 9.82 1.12
CA LEU A 225 23.23 8.44 0.87
C LEU A 225 22.20 7.45 1.41
N VAL A 226 21.77 7.65 2.67
CA VAL A 226 20.76 6.78 3.32
C VAL A 226 19.39 6.94 2.66
N PHE A 227 18.97 8.17 2.37
CA PHE A 227 17.71 8.43 1.66
C PHE A 227 17.69 7.78 0.27
N GLY A 228 18.76 7.97 -0.51
CA GLY A 228 18.88 7.41 -1.85
C GLY A 228 18.97 5.89 -1.85
N GLU A 229 19.66 5.29 -0.86
CA GLU A 229 19.71 3.85 -0.68
C GLU A 229 18.29 3.30 -0.53
N SER A 230 17.53 3.83 0.43
CA SER A 230 16.17 3.36 0.70
C SER A 230 15.21 3.54 -0.46
N LEU A 231 15.28 4.68 -1.16
CA LEU A 231 14.40 4.94 -2.30
C LEU A 231 14.66 3.95 -3.46
N LEU A 232 15.94 3.66 -3.78
CA LEU A 232 16.27 2.73 -4.85
C LEU A 232 16.18 1.25 -4.42
N ASN A 233 16.38 0.96 -3.13
CA ASN A 233 16.24 -0.37 -2.55
C ASN A 233 14.82 -0.91 -2.69
N ASP A 234 13.79 -0.08 -2.50
CA ASP A 234 12.39 -0.47 -2.68
C ASP A 234 12.10 -0.98 -4.11
N ALA A 235 12.69 -0.33 -5.12
CA ALA A 235 12.62 -0.82 -6.49
C ALA A 235 13.30 -2.19 -6.66
N VAL A 236 14.50 -2.36 -6.11
CA VAL A 236 15.28 -3.60 -6.24
C VAL A 236 14.58 -4.78 -5.56
N THR A 237 14.04 -4.56 -4.36
CA THR A 237 13.34 -5.58 -3.56
C THR A 237 12.05 -6.03 -4.21
N VAL A 238 11.25 -5.11 -4.76
CA VAL A 238 10.02 -5.46 -5.50
C VAL A 238 10.33 -6.26 -6.76
N VAL A 239 11.40 -5.92 -7.49
CA VAL A 239 11.84 -6.70 -8.66
C VAL A 239 12.29 -8.10 -8.25
N LEU A 240 13.07 -8.22 -7.17
CA LEU A 240 13.50 -9.52 -6.62
C LEU A 240 12.30 -10.35 -6.12
N TYR A 241 11.33 -9.72 -5.47
CA TYR A 241 10.09 -10.37 -5.03
C TYR A 241 9.31 -10.93 -6.22
N LYS A 242 9.06 -10.13 -7.26
CA LYS A 242 8.38 -10.58 -8.48
C LYS A 242 9.15 -11.71 -9.17
N LEU A 243 10.49 -11.65 -9.17
CA LEU A 243 11.36 -12.69 -9.74
C LEU A 243 11.25 -14.00 -8.96
N PHE A 244 11.39 -13.98 -7.63
CA PHE A 244 11.29 -15.19 -6.81
C PHE A 244 9.87 -15.76 -6.80
N ARG A 245 8.84 -14.91 -6.81
CA ARG A 245 7.44 -15.33 -6.94
C ARG A 245 7.23 -16.09 -8.25
N SER A 246 7.74 -15.54 -9.36
CA SER A 246 7.68 -16.21 -10.66
C SER A 246 8.41 -17.56 -10.66
N PHE A 247 9.53 -17.69 -9.93
CA PHE A 247 10.21 -18.97 -9.76
C PHE A 247 9.44 -19.97 -8.89
N CYS A 248 8.68 -19.50 -7.88
CA CYS A 248 7.84 -20.39 -7.05
C CYS A 248 6.70 -21.03 -7.85
N GLU A 249 6.22 -20.35 -8.88
CA GLU A 249 5.16 -20.83 -9.77
C GLU A 249 5.67 -21.84 -10.82
N MET A 250 6.99 -21.94 -11.01
CA MET A 250 7.59 -22.88 -11.96
C MET A 250 7.77 -24.27 -11.36
N PRO A 251 7.45 -25.35 -12.11
CA PRO A 251 7.49 -26.72 -11.60
C PRO A 251 8.92 -27.27 -11.40
N ALA A 252 9.90 -26.76 -12.13
CA ALA A 252 11.31 -27.12 -11.97
C ALA A 252 12.21 -25.97 -12.44
N ILE A 253 13.19 -25.60 -11.62
CA ILE A 253 14.14 -24.51 -11.91
C ILE A 253 15.42 -25.14 -12.46
N LYS A 254 15.77 -24.82 -13.71
CA LYS A 254 17.06 -25.20 -14.30
C LYS A 254 18.06 -24.07 -14.11
N THR A 255 19.35 -24.39 -14.20
CA THR A 255 20.43 -23.39 -14.13
C THR A 255 20.28 -22.29 -15.19
N VAL A 256 19.72 -22.62 -16.36
CA VAL A 256 19.43 -21.66 -17.44
C VAL A 256 18.40 -20.61 -16.99
N ASP A 257 17.40 -21.00 -16.21
CA ASP A 257 16.35 -20.11 -15.71
C ASP A 257 16.91 -19.11 -14.69
N VAL A 258 17.91 -19.53 -13.90
CA VAL A 258 18.62 -18.64 -12.97
C VAL A 258 19.41 -17.57 -13.72
N PHE A 259 20.18 -17.96 -14.75
CA PHE A 259 20.89 -16.99 -15.60
C PHE A 259 19.93 -16.06 -16.34
N ALA A 260 18.81 -16.59 -16.83
CA ALA A 260 17.75 -15.78 -17.43
C ALA A 260 17.12 -14.81 -16.42
N GLY A 261 16.94 -15.22 -15.16
CA GLY A 261 16.47 -14.35 -14.08
C GLY A 261 17.41 -13.18 -13.80
N VAL A 262 18.72 -13.43 -13.74
CA VAL A 262 19.73 -12.37 -13.59
C VAL A 262 19.67 -11.41 -14.79
N GLY A 263 19.57 -11.93 -16.01
CA GLY A 263 19.38 -11.09 -17.20
C GLY A 263 18.10 -10.25 -17.12
N LYS A 264 16.98 -10.87 -16.72
CA LYS A 264 15.69 -10.20 -16.55
C LYS A 264 15.77 -9.08 -15.51
N PHE A 265 16.50 -9.26 -14.40
CA PHE A 265 16.69 -8.24 -13.39
C PHE A 265 17.26 -6.94 -13.98
N PHE A 266 18.34 -7.03 -14.78
CA PHE A 266 18.93 -5.85 -15.43
C PHE A 266 18.01 -5.25 -16.49
N VAL A 267 17.32 -6.07 -17.29
CA VAL A 267 16.37 -5.59 -18.30
C VAL A 267 15.21 -4.83 -17.66
N VAL A 268 14.65 -5.34 -16.57
CA VAL A 268 13.54 -4.73 -15.83
C VAL A 268 13.95 -3.40 -15.20
N GLY A 269 15.16 -3.33 -14.61
CA GLY A 269 15.71 -2.11 -14.03
C GLY A 269 16.04 -1.04 -15.08
N ILE A 270 16.85 -1.38 -16.08
CA ILE A 270 17.25 -0.44 -17.15
C ILE A 270 16.04 -0.01 -17.98
N GLY A 271 15.12 -0.95 -18.26
CA GLY A 271 13.88 -0.64 -18.95
C GLY A 271 13.02 0.36 -18.19
N GLY A 272 12.91 0.22 -16.86
CA GLY A 272 12.24 1.21 -16.00
C GLY A 272 12.86 2.61 -16.15
N VAL A 273 14.19 2.72 -16.05
CA VAL A 273 14.91 4.00 -16.25
C VAL A 273 14.62 4.62 -17.61
N LEU A 274 14.59 3.81 -18.68
CA LEU A 274 14.31 4.31 -20.03
C LEU A 274 12.87 4.83 -20.13
N VAL A 275 11.88 4.11 -19.60
CA VAL A 275 10.49 4.57 -19.58
C VAL A 275 10.38 5.87 -18.79
N GLY A 276 10.92 5.93 -17.58
CA GLY A 276 10.91 7.14 -16.76
C GLY A 276 11.57 8.34 -17.42
N LEU A 277 12.70 8.13 -18.10
CA LEU A 277 13.36 9.19 -18.86
C LEU A 277 12.47 9.72 -19.99
N THR A 278 11.78 8.84 -20.73
CA THR A 278 10.90 9.26 -21.84
C THR A 278 9.70 10.08 -21.35
N PHE A 279 9.01 9.63 -20.29
CA PHE A 279 7.88 10.34 -19.71
C PHE A 279 8.31 11.60 -18.96
N GLY A 280 9.46 11.58 -18.27
CA GLY A 280 10.05 12.75 -17.62
C GLY A 280 10.44 13.84 -18.62
N MET A 281 11.07 13.48 -19.75
CA MET A 281 11.36 14.42 -20.84
C MET A 281 10.07 14.99 -21.45
N THR A 282 9.06 14.14 -21.67
CA THR A 282 7.76 14.57 -22.20
C THR A 282 7.07 15.53 -21.23
N SER A 283 7.08 15.25 -19.93
CA SER A 283 6.53 16.11 -18.89
C SER A 283 7.23 17.46 -18.84
N ALA A 284 8.58 17.47 -18.83
CA ALA A 284 9.36 18.70 -18.87
C ALA A 284 9.11 19.53 -20.14
N PHE A 285 8.93 18.86 -21.29
CA PHE A 285 8.58 19.51 -22.54
C PHE A 285 7.17 20.12 -22.48
N THR A 286 6.16 19.38 -22.02
CA THR A 286 4.78 19.85 -21.91
C THR A 286 4.68 21.06 -20.96
N THR A 287 5.30 20.99 -19.78
CA THR A 287 5.30 22.09 -18.80
C THR A 287 5.92 23.37 -19.35
N ARG A 288 6.86 23.28 -20.29
CA ARG A 288 7.45 24.45 -20.95
C ARG A 288 6.43 25.28 -21.74
N PHE A 289 5.36 24.66 -22.25
CA PHE A 289 4.29 25.32 -23.02
C PHE A 289 3.11 25.77 -22.15
N THR A 290 3.08 25.43 -20.87
CA THR A 290 1.95 25.69 -19.96
C THR A 290 2.05 27.02 -19.20
N LYS A 291 2.98 27.90 -19.60
CA LYS A 291 3.30 29.15 -18.87
C LYS A 291 2.10 30.05 -18.56
N ASP A 292 1.09 30.05 -19.43
CA ASP A 292 -0.10 30.90 -19.32
C ASP A 292 -1.18 30.29 -18.41
N ILE A 293 -1.10 28.99 -18.05
CA ILE A 293 -2.09 28.27 -17.23
C ILE A 293 -1.37 27.44 -16.16
N ARG A 294 -0.65 28.08 -15.24
CA ARG A 294 0.17 27.38 -14.22
C ARG A 294 -0.60 26.43 -13.29
N VAL A 295 -1.92 26.59 -13.20
CA VAL A 295 -2.78 25.78 -12.33
C VAL A 295 -2.81 24.30 -12.77
N ILE A 296 -2.55 23.99 -14.05
CA ILE A 296 -2.56 22.62 -14.57
C ILE A 296 -1.19 21.92 -14.49
N GLU A 297 -0.11 22.63 -14.17
CA GLU A 297 1.25 22.06 -14.12
C GLU A 297 1.36 20.88 -13.13
N PRO A 298 0.85 20.96 -11.88
CA PRO A 298 0.90 19.82 -10.96
C PRO A 298 0.12 18.60 -11.45
N LEU A 299 -0.99 18.83 -12.17
CA LEU A 299 -1.79 17.75 -12.74
C LEU A 299 -0.98 17.00 -13.81
N PHE A 300 -0.24 17.69 -14.66
CA PHE A 300 0.62 17.03 -15.67
C PHE A 300 1.77 16.25 -15.03
N VAL A 301 2.42 16.80 -14.00
CA VAL A 301 3.47 16.08 -13.26
C VAL A 301 2.92 14.78 -12.68
N PHE A 302 1.76 14.84 -12.04
CA PHE A 302 1.08 13.67 -11.50
C PHE A 302 0.71 12.65 -12.58
N LEU A 303 0.03 13.10 -13.65
CA LEU A 303 -0.45 12.21 -14.72
C LEU A 303 0.69 11.56 -15.50
N TYR A 304 1.75 12.29 -15.85
CA TYR A 304 2.88 11.71 -16.58
C TYR A 304 3.68 10.72 -15.74
N SER A 305 3.86 11.00 -14.44
CA SER A 305 4.50 10.03 -13.53
C SER A 305 3.64 8.77 -13.37
N TYR A 306 2.33 8.92 -13.18
CA TYR A 306 1.41 7.79 -13.10
C TYR A 306 1.38 6.96 -14.41
N LEU A 307 1.41 7.62 -15.57
CA LEU A 307 1.51 6.97 -16.88
C LEU A 307 2.85 6.25 -17.05
N SER A 308 3.97 6.83 -16.57
CA SER A 308 5.28 6.18 -16.58
C SER A 308 5.23 4.85 -15.82
N TYR A 309 4.71 4.89 -14.59
CA TYR A 309 4.55 3.72 -13.73
C TYR A 309 3.70 2.63 -14.40
N LEU A 310 2.50 2.99 -14.89
CA LEU A 310 1.61 2.04 -15.54
C LEU A 310 2.21 1.46 -16.82
N THR A 311 2.90 2.27 -17.62
CA THR A 311 3.55 1.82 -18.85
C THR A 311 4.66 0.83 -18.52
N ALA A 312 5.46 1.09 -17.49
CA ALA A 312 6.48 0.17 -17.03
C ALA A 312 5.86 -1.16 -16.54
N GLU A 313 4.81 -1.12 -15.73
CA GLU A 313 4.10 -2.34 -15.29
C GLU A 313 3.48 -3.11 -16.46
N MET A 314 2.93 -2.44 -17.47
CA MET A 314 2.41 -3.06 -18.70
C MET A 314 3.48 -3.85 -19.47
N PHE A 315 4.73 -3.36 -19.48
CA PHE A 315 5.86 -4.05 -20.11
C PHE A 315 6.60 -5.00 -19.15
N HIS A 316 6.05 -5.25 -17.95
CA HIS A 316 6.71 -6.00 -16.88
C HIS A 316 8.10 -5.45 -16.50
N LEU A 317 8.30 -4.15 -16.66
CA LEU A 317 9.46 -3.39 -16.20
C LEU A 317 9.22 -2.87 -14.77
N SER A 318 10.23 -2.24 -14.17
CA SER A 318 10.06 -1.71 -12.81
C SER A 318 9.32 -0.38 -12.82
N GLY A 319 8.04 -0.38 -12.41
CA GLY A 319 7.24 0.83 -12.28
C GLY A 319 7.81 1.84 -11.28
N ILE A 320 8.45 1.36 -10.21
CA ILE A 320 9.04 2.20 -9.15
C ILE A 320 10.25 2.99 -9.67
N VAL A 321 11.00 2.42 -10.62
CA VAL A 321 12.18 3.05 -11.22
C VAL A 321 11.80 4.01 -12.34
N ALA A 322 10.63 3.79 -12.97
CA ALA A 322 10.10 4.60 -14.07
C ALA A 322 9.37 5.85 -13.56
#